data_AF-A0A965C651-F1
#
_entry.id   AF-A0A965C651-F1
#
_cell.length_a   1.000
_cell.length_b   1.000
_cell.length_c   1.000
_cell.angle_alpha   90.00
_cell.angle_beta   90.00
_cell.angle_gamma   90.00
#
_symmetry.space_group_name_H-M   'P 1'
#
loop_
_entity.id
_entity.type
_entity.pdbx_description
1 polymer ?
#
loop_
_entity_poly.entity_id
_entity_poly.type
_entity_poly.pdbx_seq_one_letter_code
_entity_poly.pdbx_strand_id
1 'polypeptide(L)'
;TLNSNRALVNVIHSALQNAGLPLDAVQFIDDADRAYVSELLRLDEYVDLIIPRGGNGLHQFCRKNASITVITGGIGVNHLFVDDSADVANAIEIIFNAKTQRPSVCNTLSTLLVQRDIAATFLPLVAQRLDIKQVAYRCDAESQTILTQQGRIVLSATPEDFDTEWLELTLNVKVVTGLDEAIGFIQQHSLQHSDGILSNKADNVTRFLNEVNSSVVFANASTRFNDGAQFG
;
A
#
# COMPACT_ATOMS: atom_id res chain seq x y z
N THR A 1 -6.24 24.00 7.57
CA THR A 1 -6.35 22.82 8.45
C THR A 1 -6.70 23.19 9.88
N LEU A 2 -5.93 24.07 10.56
CA LEU A 2 -6.15 24.41 11.98
C LEU A 2 -7.58 24.88 12.30
N ASN A 3 -8.12 25.83 11.53
CA ASN A 3 -9.50 26.31 11.72
C ASN A 3 -10.56 25.21 11.53
N SER A 4 -10.35 24.26 10.61
CA SER A 4 -11.25 23.12 10.41
C SER A 4 -11.20 22.17 11.61
N ASN A 5 -10.00 21.88 12.12
CA ASN A 5 -9.81 21.04 13.30
C ASN A 5 -10.44 21.67 14.54
N ARG A 6 -10.25 22.98 14.77
CA ARG A 6 -10.94 23.73 15.84
C ARG A 6 -12.46 23.52 15.80
N ALA A 7 -13.06 23.69 14.62
CA ALA A 7 -14.50 23.52 14.45
C ALA A 7 -14.95 22.08 14.76
N LEU A 8 -14.19 21.06 14.33
CA LEU A 8 -14.49 19.65 14.61
C LEU A 8 -14.37 19.33 16.11
N VAL A 9 -13.34 19.84 16.79
CA VAL A 9 -13.14 19.67 18.23
C VAL A 9 -14.30 20.30 19.01
N ASN A 10 -14.77 21.48 18.60
CA ASN A 10 -15.94 22.12 19.22
C ASN A 10 -17.22 21.26 19.10
N VAL A 11 -17.42 20.60 17.95
CA VAL A 11 -18.54 19.66 17.76
C VAL A 11 -18.40 18.45 18.67
N ILE A 12 -17.19 17.89 18.79
CA ILE A 12 -16.91 16.75 19.68
C ILE A 12 -17.15 17.15 21.14
N HIS A 13 -16.66 18.29 21.59
CA HIS A 13 -16.87 18.82 22.93
C HIS A 13 -18.36 19.03 23.24
N SER A 14 -19.13 19.56 22.29
CA SER A 14 -20.59 19.68 22.43
C SER A 14 -21.26 18.31 22.62
N ALA A 15 -20.82 17.28 21.89
CA ALA A 15 -21.33 15.92 22.03
C ALA A 15 -20.94 15.29 23.38
N LEU A 16 -19.71 15.48 23.85
CA LEU A 16 -19.25 15.02 25.18
C LEU A 16 -20.10 15.64 26.29
N GLN A 17 -20.34 16.95 26.22
CA GLN A 17 -21.16 17.66 27.20
C GLN A 17 -22.60 17.13 27.24
N ASN A 18 -23.22 16.93 26.07
CA ASN A 18 -24.57 16.36 25.98
C ASN A 18 -24.65 14.92 26.52
N ALA A 19 -23.56 14.16 26.44
CA ALA A 19 -23.44 12.82 26.98
C ALA A 19 -23.04 12.79 28.48
N GLY A 20 -22.74 13.94 29.10
CA GLY A 20 -22.27 14.01 30.49
C GLY A 20 -20.84 13.52 30.70
N LEU A 21 -20.01 13.54 29.65
CA LEU A 21 -18.61 13.11 29.69
C LEU A 21 -17.65 14.30 29.86
N PRO A 22 -16.44 14.09 30.43
CA PRO A 22 -15.45 15.16 30.58
C PRO A 22 -15.03 15.74 29.22
N LEU A 23 -14.99 17.07 29.09
CA LEU A 23 -14.51 17.74 27.88
C LEU A 23 -13.04 17.41 27.60
N ASP A 24 -12.23 17.33 28.65
CA ASP A 24 -10.79 17.05 28.58
C ASP A 24 -10.47 15.60 28.15
N ALA A 25 -11.49 14.76 27.95
CA ALA A 25 -11.32 13.45 27.32
C ALA A 25 -10.84 13.55 25.86
N VAL A 26 -11.05 14.69 25.20
CA VAL A 26 -10.50 14.99 23.88
C VAL A 26 -9.81 16.35 23.94
N GLN A 27 -8.48 16.34 23.86
CA GLN A 27 -7.67 17.56 23.85
C GLN A 27 -7.14 17.89 22.46
N PHE A 28 -6.90 19.17 22.21
CA PHE A 28 -6.39 19.67 20.94
C PHE A 28 -5.28 20.69 21.17
N ILE A 29 -4.11 20.44 20.57
CA ILE A 29 -3.01 21.40 20.55
C ILE A 29 -3.38 22.47 19.53
N ASP A 30 -3.84 23.62 20.02
CA ASP A 30 -4.34 24.72 19.19
C ASP A 30 -3.24 25.68 18.70
N ASP A 31 -2.11 25.11 18.32
CA ASP A 31 -0.95 25.82 17.80
C ASP A 31 -0.32 24.99 16.66
N ALA A 32 0.11 25.67 15.61
CA ALA A 32 0.69 25.05 14.43
C ALA A 32 2.21 24.87 14.53
N ASP A 33 2.85 25.33 15.61
CA ASP A 33 4.29 25.13 15.82
C ASP A 33 4.63 23.63 15.91
N ARG A 34 5.62 23.21 15.12
CA ARG A 34 6.10 21.84 15.10
C ARG A 34 6.90 21.48 16.34
N ALA A 35 7.33 22.46 17.13
CA ALA A 35 7.99 22.24 18.42
C ALA A 35 7.12 21.36 19.34
N TYR A 36 5.81 21.58 19.36
CA TYR A 36 4.87 20.80 20.19
C TYR A 36 4.82 19.32 19.83
N VAL A 37 5.05 18.94 18.56
CA VAL A 37 5.16 17.52 18.19
C VAL A 37 6.38 16.89 18.86
N SER A 38 7.49 17.62 18.93
CA SER A 38 8.73 17.12 19.55
C SER A 38 8.62 17.00 21.07
N GLU A 39 7.87 17.89 21.70
CA GLU A 39 7.57 17.83 23.13
C GLU A 39 6.62 16.68 23.44
N LEU A 40 5.51 16.56 22.70
CA LEU A 40 4.50 15.51 22.87
C LEU A 40 5.12 14.11 22.81
N LEU A 41 6.07 13.88 21.90
CA LEU A 41 6.77 12.60 21.75
C LEU A 41 7.58 12.18 23.00
N ARG A 42 7.78 13.09 23.96
CA ARG A 42 8.57 12.88 25.19
C ARG A 42 7.74 12.93 26.48
N LEU A 43 6.41 12.97 26.37
CA LEU A 43 5.50 13.03 27.51
C LEU A 43 5.05 11.63 27.96
N ASP A 44 5.97 10.68 28.13
CA ASP A 44 5.66 9.28 28.49
C ASP A 44 5.06 9.11 29.90
N GLU A 45 5.09 10.15 30.73
CA GLU A 45 4.31 10.20 31.99
C GLU A 45 2.79 10.39 31.74
N TYR A 46 2.40 11.00 30.61
CA TYR A 46 1.01 11.42 30.34
C TYR A 46 0.39 10.75 29.11
N VAL A 47 1.21 10.24 28.19
CA VAL A 47 0.77 9.71 26.91
C VAL A 47 1.32 8.30 26.73
N ASP A 48 0.42 7.32 26.70
CA ASP A 48 0.81 5.91 26.57
C ASP A 48 1.17 5.52 25.13
N LEU A 49 0.55 6.18 24.14
CA LEU A 49 0.59 5.78 22.75
C LEU A 49 0.46 6.96 21.79
N ILE A 50 1.27 6.96 20.72
CA ILE A 50 1.18 7.91 19.62
C ILE A 50 0.92 7.20 18.29
N ILE A 51 -0.05 7.72 17.53
CA ILE A 51 -0.41 7.24 16.19
C ILE A 51 -0.16 8.37 15.19
N PRO A 52 1.05 8.51 14.61
CA PRO A 52 1.30 9.52 13.60
C PRO A 52 0.51 9.21 12.33
N ARG A 53 -0.10 10.24 11.75
CA ARG A 53 -0.78 10.17 10.45
C ARG A 53 -0.16 11.19 9.52
N GLY A 54 0.59 10.73 8.52
CA GLY A 54 1.29 11.60 7.58
C GLY A 54 2.24 10.82 6.66
N GLY A 55 3.17 11.52 6.01
CA GLY A 55 4.16 10.87 5.14
C GLY A 55 5.27 10.17 5.92
N ASN A 56 6.06 9.34 5.22
CA ASN A 56 7.16 8.53 5.78
C ASN A 56 8.12 9.33 6.68
N GLY A 57 8.42 10.58 6.32
CA GLY A 57 9.27 11.47 7.13
C GLY A 57 8.74 11.70 8.55
N LEU A 58 7.41 11.86 8.72
CA LEU A 58 6.80 12.01 10.05
C LEU A 58 6.88 10.70 10.84
N HIS A 59 6.58 9.56 10.19
CA HIS A 59 6.68 8.25 10.82
C HIS A 59 8.11 7.97 11.34
N GLN A 60 9.12 8.23 10.51
CA GLN A 60 10.52 8.07 10.91
C GLN A 60 10.91 9.05 12.01
N PHE A 61 10.46 10.29 11.94
CA PHE A 61 10.70 11.29 12.98
C PHE A 61 10.15 10.82 14.33
N CYS A 62 8.89 10.38 14.39
CA CYS A 62 8.28 9.86 15.61
C CYS A 62 9.02 8.62 16.14
N ARG A 63 9.29 7.63 15.28
CA ARG A 63 10.02 6.40 15.68
C ARG A 63 11.41 6.69 16.26
N LYS A 64 12.12 7.67 15.72
CA LYS A 64 13.49 8.00 16.15
C LYS A 64 13.55 8.86 17.42
N ASN A 65 12.51 9.64 17.71
CA ASN A 65 12.57 10.69 18.75
C ASN A 65 11.63 10.45 19.94
N ALA A 66 10.68 9.52 19.85
CA ALA A 66 9.72 9.26 20.91
C ALA A 66 10.32 8.43 22.06
N SER A 67 10.02 8.83 23.30
CA SER A 67 10.10 7.93 24.47
C SER A 67 8.82 7.09 24.62
N ILE A 68 7.74 7.51 23.96
CA ILE A 68 6.42 6.87 23.98
C ILE A 68 6.33 5.77 22.90
N THR A 69 5.51 4.75 23.13
CA THR A 69 5.17 3.74 22.11
C THR A 69 4.54 4.39 20.89
N VAL A 70 5.06 4.09 19.68
CA VAL A 70 4.54 4.65 18.42
C VAL A 70 3.98 3.52 17.55
N ILE A 71 2.69 3.59 17.23
CA ILE A 71 2.07 2.73 16.22
C ILE A 71 2.08 3.48 14.89
N THR A 72 2.96 3.06 14.01
CA THR A 72 3.04 3.55 12.63
C THR A 72 2.33 2.59 11.68
N GLY A 73 1.59 3.15 10.74
CA GLY A 73 1.08 2.46 9.55
C GLY A 73 0.88 3.49 8.44
N GLY A 74 0.51 3.06 7.24
CA GLY A 74 0.24 4.00 6.14
C GLY A 74 1.40 4.25 5.17
N ILE A 75 2.33 3.30 5.07
CA ILE A 75 3.35 3.23 4.02
C ILE A 75 3.28 1.80 3.48
N GLY A 76 3.22 1.60 2.17
CA GLY A 76 3.16 0.26 1.60
C GLY A 76 3.76 0.18 0.20
N VAL A 77 4.76 -0.70 0.07
CA VAL A 77 5.17 -1.25 -1.23
C VAL A 77 4.41 -2.55 -1.40
N ASN A 78 3.31 -2.50 -2.14
CA ASN A 78 2.34 -3.59 -2.24
C ASN A 78 2.54 -4.37 -3.54
N HIS A 79 2.38 -5.69 -3.47
CA HIS A 79 2.59 -6.60 -4.58
C HIS A 79 1.34 -7.40 -4.92
N LEU A 80 1.16 -7.66 -6.21
CA LEU A 80 0.30 -8.74 -6.68
C LEU A 80 1.14 -9.70 -7.53
N PHE A 81 1.09 -10.98 -7.19
CA PHE A 81 1.67 -12.06 -7.98
C PHE A 81 0.59 -12.73 -8.82
N VAL A 82 0.84 -12.84 -10.13
CA VAL A 82 -0.02 -13.52 -11.09
C VAL A 82 0.60 -14.86 -11.43
N ASP A 83 -0.03 -15.92 -10.93
CA ASP A 83 0.29 -17.31 -11.22
C ASP A 83 -0.18 -17.68 -12.63
N ASP A 84 0.44 -18.70 -13.23
CA ASP A 84 0.05 -19.22 -14.56
C ASP A 84 -1.42 -19.68 -14.65
N SER A 85 -2.02 -20.07 -13.51
CA SER A 85 -3.39 -20.58 -13.43
C SER A 85 -4.43 -19.48 -13.19
N ALA A 86 -4.02 -18.22 -13.08
CA ALA A 86 -4.92 -17.10 -12.80
C ALA A 86 -6.07 -17.02 -13.82
N ASP A 87 -7.27 -16.71 -13.34
CA ASP A 87 -8.34 -16.26 -14.23
C ASP A 87 -7.95 -14.91 -14.82
N VAL A 88 -7.63 -14.90 -16.12
CA VAL A 88 -7.10 -13.72 -16.82
C VAL A 88 -8.04 -12.52 -16.71
N ALA A 89 -9.34 -12.71 -16.90
CA ALA A 89 -10.30 -11.62 -16.92
C ALA A 89 -10.46 -11.01 -15.53
N ASN A 90 -10.63 -11.85 -14.51
CA ASN A 90 -10.75 -11.41 -13.12
C ASN A 90 -9.45 -10.76 -12.63
N ALA A 91 -8.29 -11.34 -12.96
CA ALA A 91 -7.00 -10.81 -12.55
C ALA A 91 -6.75 -9.40 -13.10
N ILE A 92 -7.09 -9.13 -14.37
CA ILE A 92 -6.97 -7.80 -14.98
C ILE A 92 -7.80 -6.76 -14.21
N GLU A 93 -9.04 -7.07 -13.86
CA GLU A 93 -9.91 -6.12 -13.13
C GLU A 93 -9.45 -5.91 -11.68
N ILE A 94 -8.93 -6.95 -11.03
CA ILE A 94 -8.33 -6.83 -9.69
C ILE A 94 -7.10 -5.91 -9.74
N ILE A 95 -6.19 -6.11 -10.70
CA ILE A 95 -5.00 -5.27 -10.89
C ILE A 95 -5.40 -3.82 -11.21
N PHE A 96 -6.38 -3.65 -12.10
CA PHE A 96 -6.92 -2.33 -12.44
C PHE A 96 -7.46 -1.61 -11.21
N ASN A 97 -8.26 -2.29 -10.38
CA ASN A 97 -8.77 -1.74 -9.13
C ASN A 97 -7.62 -1.39 -8.16
N ALA A 98 -6.69 -2.32 -7.95
CA ALA A 98 -5.59 -2.19 -7.00
C ALA A 98 -4.65 -1.02 -7.32
N LYS A 99 -4.41 -0.72 -8.60
CA LYS A 99 -3.55 0.40 -9.04
C LYS A 99 -4.30 1.72 -9.17
N THR A 100 -5.54 1.71 -9.67
CA THR A 100 -6.17 2.94 -10.20
C THR A 100 -7.32 3.50 -9.36
N GLN A 101 -7.88 2.74 -8.42
CA GLN A 101 -9.04 3.20 -7.65
C GLN A 101 -8.70 4.46 -6.83
N ARG A 102 -7.54 4.46 -6.16
CA ARG A 102 -7.06 5.61 -5.39
C ARG A 102 -5.52 5.57 -5.32
N PRO A 103 -4.80 6.09 -6.32
CA PRO A 103 -3.35 5.88 -6.43
C PRO A 103 -2.51 6.45 -5.29
N SER A 104 -3.06 7.42 -4.53
CA SER A 104 -2.36 8.18 -3.48
C SER A 104 -2.47 7.59 -2.08
N VAL A 105 -2.83 6.31 -1.93
CA VAL A 105 -2.90 5.64 -0.60
C VAL A 105 -2.00 4.42 -0.51
N CYS A 106 -1.64 4.10 0.73
CA CYS A 106 -0.61 3.14 1.09
C CYS A 106 -0.87 1.67 0.75
N ASN A 107 -2.10 1.30 0.36
CA ASN A 107 -2.43 -0.08 -0.06
C ASN A 107 -2.61 -0.20 -1.59
N THR A 108 -2.23 0.84 -2.34
CA THR A 108 -2.21 0.84 -3.81
C THR A 108 -1.14 -0.10 -4.32
N LEU A 109 -1.44 -0.87 -5.36
CA LEU A 109 -0.45 -1.73 -6.02
C LEU A 109 0.80 -0.94 -6.47
N SER A 110 1.97 -1.39 -6.02
CA SER A 110 3.27 -0.80 -6.40
C SER A 110 3.97 -1.65 -7.46
N THR A 111 3.95 -2.98 -7.27
CA THR A 111 4.66 -3.93 -8.14
C THR A 111 3.77 -5.09 -8.56
N LEU A 112 3.67 -5.33 -9.86
CA LEU A 112 3.03 -6.50 -10.45
C LEU A 112 4.10 -7.54 -10.79
N LEU A 113 4.03 -8.70 -10.14
CA LEU A 113 4.85 -9.87 -10.45
C LEU A 113 4.03 -10.81 -11.33
N VAL A 114 4.57 -11.22 -12.48
CA VAL A 114 3.86 -12.11 -13.41
C VAL A 114 4.70 -13.34 -13.68
N GLN A 115 4.12 -14.53 -13.52
CA GLN A 115 4.80 -15.77 -13.85
C GLN A 115 5.13 -15.82 -15.35
N ARG A 116 6.36 -16.25 -15.66
CA ARG A 116 6.90 -16.29 -17.02
C ARG A 116 5.97 -16.96 -18.03
N ASP A 117 5.37 -18.08 -17.66
CA ASP A 117 4.57 -18.92 -18.57
C ASP A 117 3.33 -18.21 -19.12
N ILE A 118 2.78 -17.24 -18.39
CA ILE A 118 1.59 -16.46 -18.81
C ILE A 118 1.93 -15.03 -19.26
N ALA A 119 3.15 -14.56 -18.98
CA ALA A 119 3.53 -13.15 -19.13
C ALA A 119 3.33 -12.60 -20.56
N ALA A 120 3.72 -13.36 -21.58
CA ALA A 120 3.66 -12.93 -22.97
C ALA A 120 2.23 -12.65 -23.47
N THR A 121 1.25 -13.41 -22.97
CA THR A 121 -0.17 -13.24 -23.32
C THR A 121 -0.91 -12.32 -22.36
N PHE A 122 -0.50 -12.27 -21.09
CA PHE A 122 -1.20 -11.55 -20.04
C PHE A 122 -0.82 -10.07 -19.95
N LEU A 123 0.47 -9.75 -19.99
CA LEU A 123 0.96 -8.37 -19.83
C LEU A 123 0.37 -7.40 -20.88
N PRO A 124 0.24 -7.76 -22.17
CA PRO A 124 -0.39 -6.88 -23.15
C PRO A 124 -1.83 -6.50 -22.78
N LEU A 125 -2.61 -7.44 -22.24
CA LEU A 125 -4.01 -7.25 -21.86
C LEU A 125 -4.15 -6.38 -20.61
N VAL A 126 -3.33 -6.65 -19.58
CA VAL A 126 -3.26 -5.81 -18.37
C VAL A 126 -2.97 -4.37 -18.76
N ALA A 127 -1.95 -4.22 -19.60
CA ALA A 127 -1.46 -2.92 -19.93
C ALA A 127 -2.49 -2.17 -20.82
N GLN A 128 -3.23 -2.88 -21.70
CA GLN A 128 -4.33 -2.29 -22.48
C GLN A 128 -5.43 -1.73 -21.56
N ARG A 129 -5.75 -2.48 -20.50
CA ARG A 129 -6.75 -2.07 -19.53
C ARG A 129 -6.31 -0.86 -18.70
N LEU A 130 -5.04 -0.82 -18.29
CA LEU A 130 -4.46 0.23 -17.46
C LEU A 130 -4.17 1.53 -18.25
N ASP A 131 -3.94 1.46 -19.56
CA ASP A 131 -3.70 2.65 -20.40
C ASP A 131 -4.88 3.62 -20.42
N ILE A 132 -6.11 3.13 -20.17
CA ILE A 132 -7.32 3.96 -20.01
C ILE A 132 -7.13 4.98 -18.86
N LYS A 133 -6.27 4.65 -17.89
CA LYS A 133 -5.88 5.52 -16.77
C LYS A 133 -4.46 6.07 -16.90
N GLN A 134 -3.80 5.88 -18.05
CA GLN A 134 -2.46 6.41 -18.32
C GLN A 134 -1.41 5.97 -17.29
N VAL A 135 -1.45 4.70 -16.87
CA VAL A 135 -0.43 4.16 -15.97
C VAL A 135 0.93 4.10 -16.67
N ALA A 136 1.95 4.64 -16.02
CA ALA A 136 3.34 4.53 -16.43
C ALA A 136 3.96 3.22 -15.91
N TYR A 137 4.85 2.60 -16.69
CA TYR A 137 5.44 1.31 -16.36
C TYR A 137 6.95 1.42 -16.12
N ARG A 138 7.41 0.79 -15.04
CA ARG A 138 8.82 0.49 -14.74
C ARG A 138 9.03 -1.00 -14.87
N CYS A 139 9.77 -1.43 -15.88
CA CYS A 139 9.80 -2.83 -16.28
C CYS A 139 11.17 -3.47 -16.06
N ASP A 140 11.20 -4.71 -15.60
CA ASP A 140 12.37 -5.56 -15.79
C ASP A 140 12.61 -5.88 -17.28
N ALA A 141 13.76 -6.48 -17.60
CA ALA A 141 14.15 -6.70 -19.01
C ALA A 141 13.13 -7.54 -19.79
N GLU A 142 12.55 -8.57 -19.17
CA GLU A 142 11.60 -9.48 -19.81
C GLU A 142 10.25 -8.79 -20.04
N SER A 143 9.67 -8.15 -19.02
CA SER A 143 8.40 -7.39 -19.19
C SER A 143 8.55 -6.20 -20.13
N GLN A 144 9.72 -5.54 -20.14
CA GLN A 144 10.01 -4.45 -21.08
C GLN A 144 9.99 -4.96 -22.52
N THR A 145 10.62 -6.11 -22.78
CA THR A 145 10.62 -6.72 -24.12
C THR A 145 9.19 -7.03 -24.56
N ILE A 146 8.39 -7.66 -23.70
CA ILE A 146 6.99 -8.02 -24.02
C ILE A 146 6.16 -6.78 -24.34
N LEU A 147 6.23 -5.74 -23.52
CA LEU A 147 5.39 -4.55 -23.68
C LEU A 147 5.84 -3.67 -24.86
N THR A 148 7.15 -3.55 -25.11
CA THR A 148 7.67 -2.76 -26.25
C THR A 148 7.36 -3.41 -27.59
N GLN A 149 7.35 -4.75 -27.68
CA GLN A 149 6.90 -5.48 -28.87
C GLN A 149 5.42 -5.19 -29.22
N GLN A 150 4.63 -4.79 -28.24
CA GLN A 150 3.23 -4.37 -28.43
C GLN A 150 3.09 -2.86 -28.69
N GLY A 151 4.20 -2.15 -28.96
CA GLY A 151 4.22 -0.73 -29.29
C GLY A 151 4.09 0.21 -28.09
N ARG A 152 4.28 -0.28 -26.85
CA ARG A 152 4.16 0.53 -25.63
C ARG A 152 5.47 1.23 -25.30
N ILE A 153 5.36 2.46 -24.81
CA ILE A 153 6.48 3.20 -24.24
C ILE A 153 6.55 2.87 -22.75
N VAL A 154 7.66 2.27 -22.33
CA VAL A 154 7.93 1.88 -20.94
C VAL A 154 9.34 2.28 -20.56
N LEU A 155 9.61 2.41 -19.25
CA LEU A 155 10.94 2.69 -18.74
C LEU A 155 11.50 1.43 -18.07
N SER A 156 12.81 1.24 -18.16
CA SER A 156 13.47 0.18 -17.39
C SER A 156 13.38 0.49 -15.90
N ALA A 157 13.08 -0.51 -15.08
CA ALA A 157 13.11 -0.41 -13.63
C ALA A 157 14.57 -0.38 -13.14
N THR A 158 14.88 0.49 -12.19
CA THR A 158 16.10 0.39 -11.38
C THR A 158 15.84 -0.48 -10.14
N PRO A 159 16.88 -0.97 -9.44
CA PRO A 159 16.67 -1.70 -8.18
C PRO A 159 15.84 -0.92 -7.16
N GLU A 160 16.04 0.40 -7.08
CA GLU A 160 15.34 1.29 -6.13
C GLU A 160 13.86 1.48 -6.46
N ASP A 161 13.47 1.33 -7.73
CA ASP A 161 12.07 1.44 -8.15
C ASP A 161 11.21 0.38 -7.43
N PHE A 162 11.76 -0.82 -7.19
CA PHE A 162 11.06 -1.92 -6.52
C PHE A 162 10.83 -1.68 -5.03
N ASP A 163 11.62 -0.81 -4.40
CA ASP A 163 11.46 -0.38 -3.00
C ASP A 163 10.65 0.93 -2.87
N THR A 164 10.14 1.47 -3.97
CA THR A 164 9.49 2.78 -4.02
C THR A 164 7.98 2.68 -3.87
N GLU A 165 7.42 3.39 -2.89
CA GLU A 165 5.99 3.68 -2.81
C GLU A 165 5.64 4.89 -3.69
N TRP A 166 5.11 4.62 -4.88
CA TRP A 166 4.87 5.66 -5.89
C TRP A 166 3.81 6.70 -5.49
N LEU A 167 2.73 6.28 -4.83
CA LEU A 167 1.54 7.11 -4.53
C LEU A 167 0.93 7.84 -5.76
N GLU A 168 1.18 7.29 -6.94
CA GLU A 168 0.74 7.81 -8.23
C GLU A 168 0.46 6.66 -9.22
N LEU A 169 0.14 7.02 -10.47
CA LEU A 169 -0.16 6.08 -11.56
C LEU A 169 1.14 5.53 -12.20
N THR A 170 2.06 5.05 -11.37
CA THR A 170 3.27 4.32 -11.79
C THR A 170 3.17 2.89 -11.26
N LEU A 171 3.50 1.90 -12.10
CA LEU A 171 3.48 0.48 -11.78
C LEU A 171 4.80 -0.18 -12.15
N ASN A 172 5.46 -0.80 -11.18
CA ASN A 172 6.57 -1.70 -11.47
C ASN A 172 6.02 -3.01 -12.03
N VAL A 173 6.68 -3.58 -13.04
CA VAL A 173 6.33 -4.86 -13.63
C VAL A 173 7.58 -5.71 -13.69
N LYS A 174 7.50 -6.92 -13.14
CA LYS A 174 8.59 -7.89 -13.19
C LYS A 174 8.07 -9.27 -13.56
N VAL A 175 8.75 -9.92 -14.50
CA VAL A 175 8.52 -11.34 -14.76
C VAL A 175 9.31 -12.17 -13.76
N VAL A 176 8.67 -13.19 -13.22
CA VAL A 176 9.25 -14.14 -12.26
C VAL A 176 9.08 -15.57 -12.77
N THR A 177 10.00 -16.45 -12.39
CA THR A 177 10.01 -17.88 -12.75
C THR A 177 8.82 -18.64 -12.19
N GLY A 178 8.27 -18.22 -11.04
CA GLY A 178 7.14 -18.86 -10.38
C GLY A 178 6.97 -18.40 -8.93
N LEU A 179 6.22 -19.19 -8.16
CA LEU A 179 5.80 -18.85 -6.80
C LEU A 179 6.98 -18.56 -5.84
N ASP A 180 8.03 -19.39 -5.86
CA ASP A 180 9.14 -19.23 -4.90
C ASP A 180 9.91 -17.93 -5.14
N GLU A 181 10.16 -17.55 -6.40
CA GLU A 181 10.77 -16.25 -6.72
C GLU A 181 9.84 -15.10 -6.36
N ALA A 182 8.52 -15.25 -6.57
CA ALA A 182 7.56 -14.21 -6.20
C ALA A 182 7.56 -13.95 -4.68
N ILE A 183 7.52 -15.00 -3.86
CA ILE A 183 7.58 -14.89 -2.40
C ILE A 183 8.91 -14.27 -1.97
N GLY A 184 10.03 -14.75 -2.50
CA GLY A 184 11.36 -14.20 -2.18
C GLY A 184 11.49 -12.73 -2.54
N PHE A 185 10.95 -12.32 -3.70
CA PHE A 185 10.90 -10.92 -4.12
C PHE A 185 10.08 -10.06 -3.14
N ILE A 186 8.88 -10.51 -2.78
CA ILE A 186 8.02 -9.79 -1.83
C ILE A 186 8.70 -9.67 -0.47
N GLN A 187 9.33 -10.72 0.03
CA GLN A 187 10.06 -10.68 1.31
C GLN A 187 11.21 -9.67 1.30
N GLN A 188 11.84 -9.45 0.15
CA GLN A 188 12.94 -8.50 0.00
C GLN A 188 12.45 -7.04 -0.11
N HIS A 189 11.35 -6.79 -0.82
CA HIS A 189 10.94 -5.44 -1.23
C HIS A 189 9.67 -4.91 -0.54
N SER A 190 8.89 -5.78 0.12
CA SER A 190 7.65 -5.36 0.79
C SER A 190 7.94 -4.59 2.07
N LEU A 191 7.10 -3.57 2.32
CA LEU A 191 6.97 -2.93 3.63
C LEU A 191 5.95 -3.63 4.53
N GLN A 192 5.61 -4.88 4.19
CA GLN A 192 4.72 -5.76 4.94
C GLN A 192 3.31 -5.17 5.11
N HIS A 193 2.85 -4.40 4.11
CA HIS A 193 1.54 -3.75 4.14
C HIS A 193 0.45 -4.67 3.56
N SER A 194 0.29 -4.70 2.24
CA SER A 194 -0.70 -5.52 1.56
C SER A 194 -0.07 -6.24 0.38
N ASP A 195 -0.10 -7.56 0.37
CA ASP A 195 0.40 -8.35 -0.76
C ASP A 195 -0.63 -9.40 -1.16
N GLY A 196 -0.61 -9.90 -2.39
CA GLY A 196 -1.61 -10.87 -2.82
C GLY A 196 -1.21 -11.74 -4.00
N ILE A 197 -1.92 -12.85 -4.13
CA ILE A 197 -1.78 -13.82 -5.22
C ILE A 197 -3.08 -13.91 -6.03
N LEU A 198 -2.94 -13.98 -7.35
CA LEU A 198 -4.01 -14.26 -8.30
C LEU A 198 -3.74 -15.65 -8.90
N SER A 199 -4.52 -16.67 -8.49
CA SER A 199 -4.28 -18.08 -8.83
C SER A 199 -5.53 -18.93 -8.63
N ASN A 200 -5.71 -19.96 -9.47
CA ASN A 200 -6.70 -21.01 -9.28
C ASN A 200 -6.09 -22.31 -8.69
N LYS A 201 -4.78 -22.35 -8.48
CA LYS A 201 -4.09 -23.47 -7.81
C LYS A 201 -4.19 -23.29 -6.29
N ALA A 202 -5.06 -24.08 -5.66
CA ALA A 202 -5.29 -24.03 -4.22
C ALA A 202 -4.00 -24.18 -3.39
N ASP A 203 -3.07 -25.04 -3.84
CA ASP A 203 -1.79 -25.24 -3.17
C ASP A 203 -0.91 -23.99 -3.23
N ASN A 204 -0.84 -23.31 -4.39
CA ASN A 204 -0.07 -22.06 -4.53
C ASN A 204 -0.67 -20.94 -3.68
N VAL A 205 -2.00 -20.82 -3.66
CA VAL A 205 -2.71 -19.87 -2.80
C VAL A 205 -2.40 -20.13 -1.33
N THR A 206 -2.53 -21.37 -0.89
CA THR A 206 -2.28 -21.75 0.52
C THR A 206 -0.84 -21.46 0.93
N ARG A 207 0.13 -21.82 0.08
CA ARG A 207 1.54 -21.50 0.32
C ARG A 207 1.79 -20.00 0.41
N PHE A 208 1.30 -19.23 -0.56
CA PHE A 208 1.50 -17.79 -0.57
C PHE A 208 0.92 -17.10 0.68
N LEU A 209 -0.30 -17.48 1.08
CA LEU A 209 -0.95 -16.95 2.29
C LEU A 209 -0.18 -17.28 3.58
N ASN A 210 0.53 -18.41 3.62
CA ASN A 210 1.30 -18.83 4.79
C ASN A 210 2.74 -18.30 4.81
N GLU A 211 3.34 -18.03 3.65
CA GLU A 211 4.77 -17.70 3.51
C GLU A 211 5.03 -16.20 3.34
N VAL A 212 4.03 -15.42 2.92
CA VAL A 212 4.14 -13.94 2.83
C VAL A 212 3.79 -13.32 4.17
N ASN A 213 4.70 -12.52 4.72
CA ASN A 213 4.57 -11.92 6.05
C ASN A 213 4.17 -10.43 5.96
N SER A 214 2.94 -10.18 5.54
CA SER A 214 2.37 -8.82 5.43
C SER A 214 1.17 -8.66 6.34
N SER A 215 0.81 -7.42 6.69
CA SER A 215 -0.32 -7.14 7.59
C SER A 215 -1.62 -7.76 7.09
N VAL A 216 -1.79 -7.79 5.76
CA VAL A 216 -2.84 -8.56 5.10
C VAL A 216 -2.26 -9.21 3.83
N VAL A 217 -2.55 -10.50 3.67
CA VAL A 217 -2.25 -11.26 2.46
C VAL A 217 -3.55 -11.66 1.77
N PHE A 218 -3.69 -11.32 0.50
CA PHE A 218 -4.91 -11.52 -0.28
C PHE A 218 -4.78 -12.70 -1.25
N ALA A 219 -5.89 -13.41 -1.48
CA ALA A 219 -6.03 -14.36 -2.57
C ALA A 219 -7.19 -13.92 -3.47
N ASN A 220 -6.91 -13.74 -4.77
CA ASN A 220 -7.90 -13.35 -5.78
C ASN A 220 -8.72 -12.11 -5.38
N ALA A 221 -8.08 -11.15 -4.71
CA ALA A 221 -8.70 -9.93 -4.24
C ALA A 221 -7.74 -8.73 -4.34
N SER A 222 -8.30 -7.54 -4.43
CA SER A 222 -7.54 -6.30 -4.52
C SER A 222 -6.90 -5.93 -3.18
N THR A 223 -5.67 -5.45 -3.20
CA THR A 223 -4.97 -4.91 -2.02
C THR A 223 -5.69 -3.70 -1.39
N ARG A 224 -6.57 -3.05 -2.15
CA ARG A 224 -7.40 -1.91 -1.72
C ARG A 224 -8.36 -2.25 -0.59
N PHE A 225 -8.67 -3.53 -0.38
CA PHE A 225 -9.52 -3.98 0.71
C PHE A 225 -8.84 -3.90 2.08
N ASN A 226 -7.52 -3.68 2.17
CA ASN A 226 -6.87 -3.45 3.47
C ASN A 226 -7.24 -2.05 4.01
N ASP A 227 -8.43 -1.95 4.57
CA ASP A 227 -9.04 -0.76 5.16
C ASP A 227 -10.06 -1.21 6.22
N GLY A 228 -10.07 -0.55 7.39
CA GLY A 228 -10.94 -0.95 8.50
C GLY A 228 -12.42 -0.98 8.13
N ALA A 229 -12.91 0.01 7.37
CA ALA A 229 -14.31 0.04 6.97
C ALA A 229 -14.67 -1.03 5.93
N GLN A 230 -13.69 -1.59 5.23
CA GLN A 230 -13.88 -2.70 4.29
C GLN A 230 -13.89 -4.08 4.98
N PHE A 231 -13.24 -4.21 6.14
CA PHE A 231 -13.21 -5.46 6.90
C PHE A 231 -14.41 -5.65 7.85
N GLY A 232 -15.14 -4.58 8.16
CA GLY A 232 -16.27 -4.58 9.09
C GLY A 232 -15.88 -4.10 10.49
#